data_AF-A0A7G9G743-F1
#
_entry.id   AF-A0A7G9G743-F1
#
_cell.length_a   1.000
_cell.length_b   1.000
_cell.length_c   1.000
_cell.angle_alpha   90.00
_cell.angle_beta   90.00
_cell.angle_gamma   90.00
#
_symmetry.space_group_name_H-M   'P 1'
#
loop_
_entity.id
_entity.type
_entity.pdbx_description
1 polymer ?
#
loop_
_entity_poly.entity_id
_entity_poly.type
_entity_poly.pdbx_seq_one_letter_code
_entity_poly.pdbx_strand_id
1 'polypeptide(L)'
;MKKKSKFAAGIFAGAFVLAVSCFIAFEFGKGSDKGKSGELEEVQNESILGEETAVIALSEGEVRCDFSSAAAVPSLVPLADFLIKEIKEEENVSEAAAFYLRKEEISVYRGLDGLAGGSVLGVGTDFFPAAGLMVEKGRGITEKDILEQKRVAVLNDRAAMQLFYEKEAIGEALEIEGKLFQVVGIVGTYDETQLGGLVLVPDSTWPQLYQYEEPKAVALQSKNELQKAADHAERILNSMISEESTVWYKIQ
;
A
#
# COMPACT_ATOMS: atom_id res chain seq x y z
N MET A 1 32.21 -39.82 -58.10
CA MET A 1 31.15 -40.69 -57.54
C MET A 1 30.85 -40.24 -56.11
N LYS A 2 29.57 -39.94 -55.81
CA LYS A 2 28.79 -40.01 -54.52
C LYS A 2 29.58 -39.93 -53.20
N LYS A 3 29.22 -39.15 -52.16
CA LYS A 3 27.90 -39.03 -51.50
C LYS A 3 27.89 -37.90 -50.43
N LYS A 4 26.70 -37.38 -50.11
CA LYS A 4 26.34 -36.37 -49.09
C LYS A 4 26.29 -36.91 -47.64
N SER A 5 26.48 -36.03 -46.63
CA SER A 5 25.71 -35.89 -45.36
C SER A 5 26.15 -34.60 -44.63
N LYS A 6 25.36 -33.52 -44.48
CA LYS A 6 24.36 -33.17 -43.43
C LYS A 6 24.74 -33.56 -41.99
N PHE A 7 25.02 -32.60 -41.09
CA PHE A 7 24.30 -32.35 -39.81
C PHE A 7 24.82 -31.14 -38.99
N ALA A 8 23.86 -30.44 -38.34
CA ALA A 8 23.85 -29.61 -37.12
C ALA A 8 24.99 -28.58 -36.82
N ALA A 9 24.71 -27.28 -36.75
CA ALA A 9 24.04 -26.53 -35.67
C ALA A 9 24.97 -26.26 -34.46
N GLY A 10 25.52 -25.05 -34.42
CA GLY A 10 26.18 -24.46 -33.24
C GLY A 10 25.36 -23.26 -32.77
N ILE A 11 24.69 -23.44 -31.63
CA ILE A 11 23.86 -22.44 -30.96
C ILE A 11 24.78 -21.49 -30.18
N PHE A 12 24.70 -20.19 -30.47
CA PHE A 12 25.20 -19.14 -29.59
C PHE A 12 24.29 -19.07 -28.36
N ALA A 13 24.83 -19.41 -27.19
CA ALA A 13 24.15 -19.23 -25.92
C ALA A 13 24.07 -17.73 -25.57
N GLY A 14 23.00 -17.08 -25.99
CA GLY A 14 22.56 -15.81 -25.43
C GLY A 14 21.72 -16.10 -24.19
N ALA A 15 22.16 -15.60 -23.03
CA ALA A 15 21.37 -15.61 -21.81
C ALA A 15 20.16 -14.68 -22.02
N PHE A 16 18.99 -15.29 -22.24
CA PHE A 16 17.71 -14.60 -22.27
C PHE A 16 17.27 -14.44 -20.82
N VAL A 17 17.23 -13.20 -20.33
CA VAL A 17 16.56 -12.84 -19.08
C VAL A 17 15.08 -13.12 -19.31
N LEU A 18 14.55 -14.16 -18.67
CA LEU A 18 13.12 -14.46 -18.65
C LEU A 18 12.41 -13.34 -17.89
N ALA A 19 11.73 -12.47 -18.62
CA ALA A 19 10.65 -11.67 -18.08
C ALA A 19 9.64 -12.63 -17.44
N VAL A 20 9.41 -12.47 -16.13
CA VAL A 20 8.31 -13.14 -15.44
C VAL A 20 7.04 -12.43 -15.88
N SER A 21 6.47 -12.88 -17.00
CA SER A 21 5.16 -12.45 -17.45
C SER A 21 4.12 -12.97 -16.46
N CYS A 22 3.32 -12.06 -15.91
CA CYS A 22 2.14 -12.36 -15.14
C CYS A 22 1.12 -13.06 -16.07
N PHE A 23 1.21 -14.38 -16.16
CA PHE A 23 0.35 -15.22 -16.99
C PHE A 23 -0.82 -15.69 -16.11
N ILE A 24 -1.90 -14.91 -16.08
CA ILE A 24 -3.18 -15.40 -15.57
C ILE A 24 -3.66 -16.51 -16.51
N ALA A 25 -3.93 -17.68 -15.93
CA ALA A 25 -4.34 -18.88 -16.62
C ALA A 25 -5.65 -18.67 -17.40
N PHE A 26 -5.57 -18.77 -18.74
CA PHE A 26 -6.72 -18.89 -19.63
C PHE A 26 -7.02 -20.39 -19.83
N GLU A 27 -7.80 -20.98 -18.93
CA GLU A 27 -8.29 -22.37 -19.09
C GLU A 27 -9.53 -22.39 -20.00
N PHE A 28 -9.44 -23.21 -21.06
CA PHE A 28 -10.44 -23.36 -22.12
C PHE A 28 -11.52 -24.36 -21.66
N GLY A 29 -12.54 -23.88 -20.93
CA GLY A 29 -13.75 -24.65 -20.63
C GLY A 29 -14.83 -24.50 -21.70
N LYS A 30 -14.92 -25.44 -22.66
CA LYS A 30 -16.09 -25.54 -23.56
C LYS A 30 -17.29 -26.13 -22.82
N GLY A 31 -18.41 -25.40 -22.77
CA GLY A 31 -19.75 -26.00 -22.61
C GLY A 31 -20.74 -25.25 -21.73
N SER A 32 -21.60 -24.45 -22.36
CA SER A 32 -23.03 -24.25 -22.05
C SER A 32 -23.47 -24.04 -20.59
N ASP A 33 -23.71 -22.79 -20.17
CA ASP A 33 -25.08 -22.30 -19.99
C ASP A 33 -25.14 -20.77 -19.90
N LYS A 34 -26.28 -20.21 -20.33
CA LYS A 34 -26.53 -18.78 -20.48
C LYS A 34 -26.92 -18.15 -19.14
N GLY A 35 -26.38 -16.96 -18.86
CA GLY A 35 -27.03 -15.97 -17.99
C GLY A 35 -26.19 -15.51 -16.82
N LYS A 36 -25.44 -14.42 -17.06
CA LYS A 36 -25.10 -13.29 -16.18
C LYS A 36 -23.79 -12.67 -16.68
N SER A 37 -23.90 -11.98 -17.81
CA SER A 37 -22.90 -11.02 -18.27
C SER A 37 -23.15 -9.70 -17.56
N GLY A 38 -22.11 -9.13 -16.94
CA GLY A 38 -22.05 -7.71 -16.66
C GLY A 38 -22.43 -7.30 -15.24
N GLU A 39 -21.55 -7.60 -14.28
CA GLU A 39 -21.12 -6.63 -13.28
C GLU A 39 -19.60 -6.75 -13.27
N LEU A 40 -18.95 -6.03 -14.20
CA LEU A 40 -17.63 -5.51 -13.88
C LEU A 40 -17.94 -4.50 -12.79
N GLU A 41 -17.76 -4.90 -11.53
CA GLU A 41 -17.71 -3.94 -10.45
C GLU A 41 -16.65 -2.92 -10.85
N GLU A 42 -17.12 -1.73 -11.20
CA GLU A 42 -16.33 -0.53 -11.19
C GLU A 42 -15.88 -0.39 -9.74
N VAL A 43 -14.73 -0.99 -9.41
CA VAL A 43 -14.07 -0.80 -8.12
C VAL A 43 -13.73 0.67 -8.11
N GLN A 44 -14.63 1.46 -7.54
CA GLN A 44 -14.41 2.86 -7.28
C GLN A 44 -13.10 2.91 -6.49
N ASN A 45 -12.10 3.60 -7.04
CA ASN A 45 -10.88 3.98 -6.35
C ASN A 45 -11.26 4.92 -5.20
N GLU A 46 -11.88 4.37 -4.16
CA GLU A 46 -12.18 5.12 -2.95
C GLU A 46 -10.84 5.45 -2.28
N SER A 47 -10.59 6.75 -2.13
CA SER A 47 -9.42 7.27 -1.44
C SER A 47 -9.28 6.64 -0.06
N ILE A 48 -8.06 6.21 0.26
CA ILE A 48 -7.75 5.51 1.52
C ILE A 48 -7.73 6.48 2.71
N LEU A 49 -7.37 7.74 2.45
CA LEU A 49 -7.13 8.78 3.46
C LEU A 49 -8.05 10.00 3.28
N GLY A 50 -9.02 9.95 2.36
CA GLY A 50 -9.99 11.02 2.09
C GLY A 50 -9.61 11.89 0.90
N GLU A 51 -10.51 12.78 0.49
CA GLU A 51 -10.35 13.60 -0.72
C GLU A 51 -9.36 14.76 -0.56
N GLU A 52 -9.12 15.20 0.68
CA GLU A 52 -8.17 16.28 0.98
C GLU A 52 -6.72 15.78 1.16
N THR A 53 -6.49 14.47 1.07
CA THR A 53 -5.15 13.85 1.13
C THR A 53 -4.84 13.20 -0.21
N ALA A 54 -3.73 13.60 -0.84
CA ALA A 54 -3.25 12.87 -2.01
C ALA A 54 -2.42 11.66 -1.59
N VAL A 55 -2.74 10.51 -2.18
CA VAL A 55 -1.98 9.25 -2.01
C VAL A 55 -1.29 8.93 -3.31
N ILE A 56 0.03 8.75 -3.27
CA ILE A 56 0.84 8.38 -4.42
C ILE A 56 1.45 7.00 -4.15
N ALA A 57 1.10 6.02 -4.96
CA ALA A 57 1.52 4.64 -4.78
C ALA A 57 2.08 4.07 -6.09
N LEU A 58 2.89 3.01 -5.98
CA LEU A 58 3.39 2.33 -7.15
C LEU A 58 2.24 1.62 -7.89
N SER A 59 2.15 1.84 -9.19
CA SER A 59 1.12 1.32 -10.08
C SER A 59 1.71 0.74 -11.36
N GLU A 60 1.04 -0.26 -11.91
CA GLU A 60 1.23 -0.75 -13.28
C GLU A 60 0.07 -0.22 -14.13
N GLY A 61 0.37 0.74 -15.03
CA GLY A 61 -0.68 1.54 -15.66
C GLY A 61 -1.45 2.36 -14.61
N GLU A 62 -2.77 2.23 -14.60
CA GLU A 62 -3.67 2.91 -13.64
C GLU A 62 -3.98 2.05 -12.40
N VAL A 63 -3.48 0.82 -12.34
CA VAL A 63 -3.80 -0.12 -11.26
C VAL A 63 -2.66 -0.12 -10.26
N ARG A 64 -2.98 0.15 -8.99
CA ARG A 64 -2.03 0.01 -7.88
C ARG A 64 -1.43 -1.38 -7.85
N CYS A 65 -0.11 -1.49 -7.67
CA CYS A 65 0.52 -2.77 -7.49
C CYS A 65 0.04 -3.42 -6.18
N ASP A 66 -0.36 -4.68 -6.26
CA ASP A 66 -0.64 -5.52 -5.09
C ASP A 66 0.53 -6.47 -4.85
N PHE A 67 1.11 -6.38 -3.65
CA PHE A 67 2.23 -7.21 -3.21
C PHE A 67 1.79 -8.42 -2.37
N SER A 68 0.49 -8.73 -2.33
CA SER A 68 -0.07 -9.81 -1.48
C SER A 68 0.37 -11.18 -1.96
N SER A 69 0.38 -11.34 -3.28
CA SER A 69 0.66 -12.58 -4.01
C SER A 69 1.80 -12.45 -5.03
N ALA A 70 2.16 -11.21 -5.40
CA ALA A 70 3.27 -10.92 -6.30
C ALA A 70 4.60 -10.88 -5.54
N ALA A 71 5.67 -11.38 -6.18
CA ALA A 71 7.02 -11.13 -5.71
C ALA A 71 7.35 -9.63 -5.84
N ALA A 72 8.12 -9.10 -4.89
CA ALA A 72 8.66 -7.75 -4.99
C ALA A 72 9.33 -7.54 -6.36
N VAL A 73 9.09 -6.39 -6.98
CA VAL A 73 9.65 -6.06 -8.30
C VAL A 73 11.17 -5.94 -8.13
N PRO A 74 12.01 -6.84 -8.69
CA PRO A 74 13.42 -6.96 -8.31
C PRO A 74 14.28 -5.72 -8.61
N SER A 75 13.80 -4.83 -9.48
CA SER A 75 14.44 -3.57 -9.84
C SER A 75 13.99 -2.38 -9.00
N LEU A 76 13.03 -2.56 -8.08
CA LEU A 76 12.48 -1.47 -7.30
C LEU A 76 13.37 -1.18 -6.10
N VAL A 77 14.00 -0.01 -6.13
CA VAL A 77 14.78 0.50 -5.02
C VAL A 77 13.82 0.96 -3.91
N PRO A 78 14.08 0.66 -2.62
CA PRO A 78 13.32 1.22 -1.52
C PRO A 78 13.20 2.74 -1.64
N LEU A 79 12.03 3.28 -1.31
CA LEU A 79 11.79 4.71 -1.40
C LEU A 79 12.79 5.47 -0.51
N ALA A 80 13.60 6.33 -1.13
CA ALA A 80 14.68 7.01 -0.44
C ALA A 80 14.17 8.23 0.35
N ASP A 81 14.59 8.35 1.61
CA ASP A 81 14.14 9.43 2.52
C ASP A 81 14.35 10.85 1.97
N PHE A 82 15.38 11.07 1.13
CA PHE A 82 15.64 12.39 0.55
C PHE A 82 14.54 12.84 -0.42
N LEU A 83 13.87 11.90 -1.10
CA LEU A 83 12.75 12.23 -2.00
C LEU A 83 11.57 12.80 -1.18
N ILE A 84 11.30 12.25 0.00
CA ILE A 84 10.26 12.77 0.89
C ILE A 84 10.61 14.17 1.39
N LYS A 85 11.90 14.43 1.67
CA LYS A 85 12.36 15.77 2.04
C LYS A 85 12.20 16.76 0.89
N GLU A 86 12.57 16.38 -0.33
CA GLU A 86 12.39 17.20 -1.52
C GLU A 86 10.91 17.53 -1.76
N ILE A 87 10.01 16.55 -1.61
CA ILE A 87 8.56 16.77 -1.68
C ILE A 87 8.09 17.77 -0.61
N LYS A 88 8.56 17.65 0.64
CA LYS A 88 8.20 18.57 1.73
C LYS A 88 8.67 20.02 1.49
N GLU A 89 9.72 20.21 0.71
CA GLU A 89 10.29 21.53 0.41
C GLU A 89 9.53 22.28 -0.70
N GLU A 90 8.65 21.60 -1.44
CA GLU A 90 7.81 22.21 -2.48
C GLU A 90 6.82 23.24 -1.89
N GLU A 91 6.64 24.36 -2.59
CA GLU A 91 5.87 25.52 -2.10
C GLU A 91 4.44 25.16 -1.66
N ASN A 92 3.79 24.26 -2.42
CA ASN A 92 2.39 23.90 -2.21
C ASN A 92 2.18 22.74 -1.22
N VAL A 93 3.25 22.06 -0.78
CA VAL A 93 3.15 20.96 0.18
C VAL A 93 3.17 21.55 1.60
N SER A 94 2.22 21.11 2.43
CA SER A 94 2.23 21.41 3.87
C SER A 94 2.90 20.30 4.65
N GLU A 95 2.53 19.05 4.37
CA GLU A 95 3.06 17.85 5.02
C GLU A 95 3.12 16.70 4.01
N ALA A 96 4.08 15.78 4.20
CA ALA A 96 4.19 14.56 3.42
C ALA A 96 4.79 13.42 4.26
N ALA A 97 4.46 12.17 3.97
CA ALA A 97 5.06 11.04 4.68
C ALA A 97 5.04 9.79 3.82
N ALA A 98 6.12 9.00 3.93
CA ALA A 98 6.17 7.66 3.36
C ALA A 98 5.54 6.65 4.32
N PHE A 99 4.73 5.73 3.80
CA PHE A 99 4.06 4.72 4.59
C PHE A 99 3.87 3.42 3.80
N TYR A 100 3.77 2.31 4.51
CA TYR A 100 3.35 1.05 3.91
C TYR A 100 1.83 0.95 3.88
N LEU A 101 1.29 0.27 2.87
CA LEU A 101 -0.14 0.19 2.63
C LEU A 101 -0.55 -1.24 2.22
N ARG A 102 -1.56 -1.77 2.90
CA ARG A 102 -2.32 -2.94 2.46
C ARG A 102 -3.82 -2.72 2.65
N LYS A 103 -4.60 -2.82 1.57
CA LYS A 103 -6.07 -2.64 1.54
C LYS A 103 -6.83 -3.95 1.27
N GLU A 104 -6.19 -4.89 0.58
CA GLU A 104 -6.80 -6.15 0.14
C GLU A 104 -6.26 -7.33 0.97
N GLU A 105 -7.11 -8.35 1.19
CA GLU A 105 -6.79 -9.59 1.93
C GLU A 105 -6.22 -9.41 3.35
N ILE A 106 -6.58 -8.33 4.04
CA ILE A 106 -6.08 -8.11 5.41
C ILE A 106 -6.70 -9.07 6.43
N SER A 107 -5.86 -9.69 7.25
CA SER A 107 -6.28 -10.54 8.37
C SER A 107 -6.22 -9.76 9.69
N VAL A 108 -7.24 -8.96 9.98
CA VAL A 108 -7.37 -8.23 11.25
C VAL A 108 -8.58 -8.71 12.05
N TYR A 109 -8.33 -9.18 13.26
CA TYR A 109 -9.36 -9.79 14.11
C TYR A 109 -9.26 -9.37 15.57
N ARG A 110 -10.40 -9.39 16.26
CA ARG A 110 -10.48 -9.40 17.72
C ARG A 110 -11.38 -10.57 18.12
N GLY A 111 -10.76 -11.72 18.39
CA GLY A 111 -11.51 -12.96 18.62
C GLY A 111 -12.18 -13.43 17.33
N LEU A 112 -13.52 -13.41 17.30
CA LEU A 112 -14.30 -13.79 16.11
C LEU A 112 -14.72 -12.58 15.27
N ASP A 113 -14.51 -11.37 15.78
CA ASP A 113 -14.89 -10.12 15.11
C ASP A 113 -13.75 -9.72 14.16
N GLY A 114 -14.06 -9.51 12.88
CA GLY A 114 -13.07 -9.20 11.84
C GLY A 114 -13.30 -7.82 11.23
N LEU A 115 -12.21 -7.21 10.74
CA LEU A 115 -12.29 -5.96 9.98
C LEU A 115 -12.64 -6.27 8.52
N ALA A 116 -13.77 -5.75 8.03
CA ALA A 116 -14.20 -5.92 6.65
C ALA A 116 -13.98 -4.63 5.84
N GLY A 117 -13.32 -4.74 4.69
CA GLY A 117 -13.09 -3.60 3.78
C GLY A 117 -12.25 -2.49 4.41
N GLY A 118 -11.20 -2.86 5.13
CA GLY A 118 -10.28 -1.92 5.78
C GLY A 118 -8.87 -1.96 5.20
N SER A 119 -7.99 -1.13 5.75
CA SER A 119 -6.58 -1.05 5.39
C SER A 119 -5.70 -1.15 6.62
N VAL A 120 -4.55 -1.84 6.48
CA VAL A 120 -3.44 -1.81 7.43
C VAL A 120 -2.34 -0.93 6.87
N LEU A 121 -1.91 0.07 7.63
CA LEU A 121 -0.87 1.01 7.25
C LEU A 121 0.33 0.90 8.19
N GLY A 122 1.54 0.79 7.63
CA GLY A 122 2.79 0.86 8.38
C GLY A 122 3.35 2.27 8.36
N VAL A 123 3.30 2.97 9.49
CA VAL A 123 3.45 4.43 9.54
C VAL A 123 4.59 4.90 10.45
N GLY A 124 5.18 6.03 10.08
CA GLY A 124 6.08 6.81 10.92
C GLY A 124 5.33 7.83 11.78
N THR A 125 6.08 8.63 12.56
CA THR A 125 5.51 9.68 13.42
C THR A 125 4.96 10.88 12.65
N ASP A 126 5.48 11.14 11.45
CA ASP A 126 5.08 12.25 10.58
C ASP A 126 3.85 11.92 9.71
N PHE A 127 3.38 10.68 9.74
CA PHE A 127 2.28 10.23 8.90
C PHE A 127 0.94 10.92 9.21
N PHE A 128 0.61 11.10 10.49
CA PHE A 128 -0.70 11.60 10.92
C PHE A 128 -1.03 12.97 10.31
N PRO A 129 -0.16 14.00 10.44
CA PRO A 129 -0.41 15.28 9.80
C PRO A 129 -0.38 15.20 8.27
N ALA A 130 0.48 14.36 7.67
CA ALA A 130 0.51 14.14 6.21
C ALA A 130 -0.72 13.42 5.66
N ALA A 131 -1.45 12.69 6.51
CA ALA A 131 -2.66 11.94 6.19
C ALA A 131 -3.95 12.67 6.57
N GLY A 132 -3.85 13.91 7.10
CA GLY A 132 -5.02 14.64 7.59
C GLY A 132 -5.68 14.00 8.83
N LEU A 133 -4.92 13.23 9.62
CA LEU A 133 -5.42 12.49 10.77
C LEU A 133 -5.03 13.16 12.09
N MET A 134 -5.92 13.06 13.08
CA MET A 134 -5.67 13.49 14.45
C MET A 134 -6.03 12.42 15.46
N VAL A 135 -5.29 12.40 16.58
CA VAL A 135 -5.57 11.50 17.71
C VAL A 135 -6.73 12.08 18.51
N GLU A 136 -7.82 11.32 18.58
CA GLU A 136 -8.99 11.68 19.38
C GLU A 136 -8.95 11.10 20.79
N LYS A 137 -8.42 9.87 20.92
CA LYS A 137 -8.30 9.16 22.20
C LYS A 137 -6.96 8.44 22.29
N GLY A 138 -6.38 8.40 23.48
CA GLY A 138 -5.10 7.73 23.72
C GLY A 138 -3.93 8.49 23.10
N ARG A 139 -3.11 7.81 22.29
CA ARG A 139 -1.92 8.36 21.66
C ARG A 139 -1.69 7.81 20.25
N GLY A 140 -0.95 8.58 19.44
CA GLY A 140 -0.44 8.11 18.15
C GLY A 140 0.76 7.16 18.29
N ILE A 141 1.35 6.81 17.15
CA ILE A 141 2.62 6.09 17.07
C ILE A 141 3.77 7.03 17.47
N THR A 142 4.70 6.54 18.29
CA THR A 142 5.84 7.32 18.78
C THR A 142 7.17 6.79 18.24
N GLU A 143 8.22 7.62 18.26
CA GLU A 143 9.58 7.18 17.89
C GLU A 143 10.03 5.97 18.72
N LYS A 144 9.65 5.91 19.99
CA LYS A 144 9.97 4.76 20.85
C LYS A 144 9.28 3.49 20.38
N ASP A 145 8.03 3.57 19.91
CA ASP A 145 7.34 2.39 19.36
C ASP A 145 8.06 1.88 18.11
N ILE A 146 8.56 2.78 17.27
CA ILE A 146 9.30 2.44 16.05
C ILE A 146 10.67 1.82 16.40
N LEU A 147 11.47 2.51 17.24
CA LEU A 147 12.81 2.05 17.60
C LEU A 147 12.81 0.72 18.35
N GLU A 148 11.81 0.48 19.21
CA GLU A 148 11.66 -0.76 19.98
C GLU A 148 10.78 -1.81 19.26
N GLN A 149 10.36 -1.55 18.01
CA GLN A 149 9.48 -2.43 17.22
C GLN A 149 8.24 -2.91 17.99
N LYS A 150 7.61 -1.99 18.74
CA LYS A 150 6.47 -2.33 19.58
C LYS A 150 5.26 -2.72 18.74
N ARG A 151 4.59 -3.79 19.14
CA ARG A 151 3.33 -4.22 18.54
C ARG A 151 2.17 -3.43 19.13
N VAL A 152 2.06 -2.19 18.69
CA VAL A 152 0.95 -1.28 19.03
C VAL A 152 0.18 -0.92 17.78
N ALA A 153 -1.13 -0.72 17.93
CA ALA A 153 -2.02 -0.32 16.84
C ALA A 153 -2.77 0.96 17.22
N VAL A 154 -3.02 1.80 16.22
CA VAL A 154 -3.94 2.94 16.30
C VAL A 154 -5.05 2.69 15.30
N LEU A 155 -6.30 2.86 15.72
CA LEU A 155 -7.48 2.56 14.90
C LEU A 155 -8.19 3.85 14.53
N ASN A 156 -8.89 3.89 13.40
CA ASN A 156 -9.95 4.89 13.24
C ASN A 156 -11.27 4.39 13.87
N ASP A 157 -12.25 5.29 13.98
CA ASP A 157 -13.56 4.98 14.55
C ASP A 157 -14.26 3.79 13.89
N ARG A 158 -14.16 3.66 12.55
CA ARG A 158 -14.79 2.56 11.83
C ARG A 158 -14.17 1.21 12.17
N ALA A 159 -12.84 1.13 12.23
CA ALA A 159 -12.16 -0.09 12.64
C ALA A 159 -12.43 -0.43 14.10
N ALA A 160 -12.43 0.57 14.99
CA ALA A 160 -12.76 0.39 16.39
C ALA A 160 -14.20 -0.13 16.58
N MET A 161 -15.17 0.44 15.86
CA MET A 161 -16.56 0.02 15.91
C MET A 161 -16.76 -1.41 15.40
N GLN A 162 -16.10 -1.81 14.30
CA GLN A 162 -16.24 -3.18 13.78
C GLN A 162 -15.60 -4.23 14.70
N LEU A 163 -14.43 -3.92 15.26
CA LEU A 163 -13.66 -4.88 16.06
C LEU A 163 -14.13 -4.93 17.52
N PHE A 164 -14.53 -3.80 18.09
CA PHE A 164 -14.83 -3.67 19.53
C PHE A 164 -16.28 -3.29 19.82
N TYR A 165 -17.09 -2.95 18.80
CA TYR A 165 -18.45 -2.43 18.96
C TYR A 165 -18.44 -1.18 19.88
N GLU A 166 -19.31 -1.14 20.88
CA GLU A 166 -19.39 -0.05 21.87
C GLU A 166 -18.38 -0.19 23.02
N LYS A 167 -17.48 -1.19 22.98
CA LYS A 167 -16.49 -1.39 24.05
C LYS A 167 -15.28 -0.49 23.86
N GLU A 168 -14.63 -0.17 24.97
CA GLU A 168 -13.37 0.55 24.95
C GLU A 168 -12.27 -0.29 24.28
N ALA A 169 -11.75 0.21 23.15
CA ALA A 169 -10.70 -0.48 22.40
C ALA A 169 -9.31 -0.24 22.98
N ILE A 170 -9.05 0.92 23.58
CA ILE A 170 -7.71 1.29 24.07
C ILE A 170 -7.29 0.37 25.21
N GLY A 171 -6.07 -0.17 25.11
CA GLY A 171 -5.50 -1.11 26.07
C GLY A 171 -5.79 -2.57 25.74
N GLU A 172 -6.79 -2.85 24.91
CA GLU A 172 -7.12 -4.19 24.43
C GLU A 172 -6.19 -4.65 23.31
N ALA A 173 -6.19 -5.95 23.05
CA ALA A 173 -5.42 -6.56 21.97
C ALA A 173 -6.30 -6.89 20.76
N LEU A 174 -5.71 -6.76 19.58
CA LEU A 174 -6.22 -7.31 18.33
C LEU A 174 -5.12 -8.14 17.67
N GLU A 175 -5.51 -8.98 16.72
CA GLU A 175 -4.63 -9.85 15.94
C GLU A 175 -4.53 -9.33 14.51
N ILE A 176 -3.31 -9.15 14.01
CA ILE A 176 -3.01 -8.80 12.62
C ILE A 176 -2.05 -9.87 12.09
N GLU A 177 -2.41 -10.58 11.02
CA GLU A 177 -1.61 -11.66 10.43
C GLU A 177 -1.08 -12.68 11.47
N GLY A 178 -1.94 -13.11 12.41
CA GLY A 178 -1.54 -14.05 13.46
C GLY A 178 -0.78 -13.45 14.64
N LYS A 179 -0.58 -12.12 14.68
CA LYS A 179 0.24 -11.45 15.71
C LYS A 179 -0.58 -10.47 16.53
N LEU A 180 -0.37 -10.48 17.84
CA LEU A 180 -1.07 -9.58 18.76
C LEU A 180 -0.45 -8.18 18.76
N PHE A 181 -1.32 -7.18 18.62
CA PHE A 181 -1.03 -5.75 18.74
C PHE A 181 -1.96 -5.15 19.80
N GLN A 182 -1.40 -4.31 20.67
CA GLN A 182 -2.18 -3.56 21.66
C GLN A 182 -2.68 -2.25 21.06
N VAL A 183 -3.98 -1.97 21.17
CA VAL A 183 -4.55 -0.70 20.74
C VAL A 183 -4.13 0.41 21.70
N VAL A 184 -3.51 1.48 21.20
CA VAL A 184 -3.00 2.60 22.02
C VAL A 184 -3.66 3.94 21.72
N GLY A 185 -4.43 4.02 20.65
CA GLY A 185 -5.16 5.24 20.34
C GLY A 185 -6.21 5.06 19.26
N ILE A 186 -7.09 6.05 19.18
CA ILE A 186 -8.12 6.20 18.16
C ILE A 186 -7.88 7.52 17.42
N VAL A 187 -8.03 7.49 16.10
CA VAL A 187 -7.91 8.66 15.21
C VAL A 187 -9.20 8.98 14.48
N GLY A 188 -9.39 10.27 14.23
CA GLY A 188 -10.34 10.82 13.28
C GLY A 188 -9.61 11.59 12.18
N THR A 189 -10.35 12.09 11.20
CA THR A 189 -9.83 13.00 10.18
C THR A 189 -10.07 14.46 10.59
N TYR A 190 -9.31 15.40 10.04
CA TYR A 190 -9.53 16.83 10.27
C TYR A 190 -10.82 17.36 9.63
N ASP A 191 -11.24 16.74 8.54
CA ASP A 191 -12.33 17.15 7.66
C ASP A 191 -13.64 16.36 7.90
N GLU A 192 -13.65 15.48 8.92
CA GLU A 192 -14.74 14.56 9.23
C GLU A 192 -15.12 13.60 8.07
N THR A 193 -14.25 13.43 7.07
CA THR A 193 -14.43 12.48 5.98
C THR A 193 -14.57 11.06 6.51
N GLN A 194 -15.60 10.35 6.03
CA GLN A 194 -15.82 8.95 6.37
C GLN A 194 -14.86 8.05 5.60
N LEU A 195 -13.88 7.50 6.30
CA LEU A 195 -12.94 6.54 5.75
C LEU A 195 -13.43 5.09 5.92
N GLY A 196 -12.84 4.19 5.12
CA GLY A 196 -12.82 2.75 5.43
C GLY A 196 -12.18 2.47 6.79
N GLY A 197 -12.24 1.22 7.25
CA GLY A 197 -11.60 0.86 8.52
C GLY A 197 -10.07 0.99 8.40
N LEU A 198 -9.42 1.75 9.29
CA LEU A 198 -7.97 1.93 9.27
C LEU A 198 -7.31 1.34 10.52
N VAL A 199 -6.22 0.61 10.31
CA VAL A 199 -5.35 0.07 11.34
C VAL A 199 -3.92 0.55 11.07
N LEU A 200 -3.40 1.41 11.93
CA LEU A 200 -2.06 1.98 11.81
C LEU A 200 -1.11 1.24 12.77
N VAL A 201 0.01 0.75 12.26
CA VAL A 201 1.07 0.10 13.05
C VAL A 201 2.41 0.80 12.80
N PRO A 202 3.39 0.73 13.71
CA PRO A 202 4.73 1.25 13.43
C PRO A 202 5.31 0.60 12.18
N ASP A 203 5.86 1.40 11.26
CA ASP A 203 6.45 0.90 10.01
C ASP A 203 7.56 -0.14 10.24
N SER A 204 8.32 -0.01 11.32
CA SER A 204 9.32 -0.98 11.79
C SER A 204 8.76 -2.39 12.10
N THR A 205 7.44 -2.52 12.28
CA THR A 205 6.76 -3.80 12.48
C THR A 205 6.24 -4.41 11.18
N TRP A 206 6.25 -3.66 10.07
CA TRP A 206 5.77 -4.12 8.77
C TRP A 206 6.39 -5.45 8.32
N PRO A 207 7.73 -5.68 8.43
CA PRO A 207 8.33 -6.96 8.04
C PRO A 207 7.93 -8.14 8.92
N GLN A 208 7.30 -7.89 10.08
CA GLN A 208 6.73 -8.94 10.89
C GLN A 208 5.36 -9.37 10.36
N LEU A 209 4.64 -8.49 9.68
CA LEU A 209 3.31 -8.76 9.14
C LEU A 209 3.39 -9.21 7.68
N TYR A 210 4.24 -8.54 6.89
CA TYR A 210 4.27 -8.62 5.43
C TYR A 210 5.71 -8.68 4.90
N GLN A 211 5.88 -8.64 3.57
CA GLN A 211 7.20 -8.78 2.94
C GLN A 211 8.08 -7.54 3.21
N TYR A 212 9.38 -7.76 3.41
CA TYR A 212 10.34 -6.70 3.74
C TYR A 212 10.56 -5.69 2.60
N GLU A 213 10.41 -6.13 1.34
CA GLU A 213 10.77 -5.37 0.15
C GLU A 213 9.58 -4.64 -0.51
N GLU A 214 8.43 -4.55 0.17
CA GLU A 214 7.30 -3.79 -0.36
C GLU A 214 7.66 -2.28 -0.46
N PRO A 215 7.31 -1.59 -1.54
CA PRO A 215 7.50 -0.15 -1.62
C PRO A 215 6.54 0.61 -0.70
N LYS A 216 7.02 1.71 -0.15
CA LYS A 216 6.17 2.67 0.56
C LYS A 216 5.40 3.53 -0.45
N ALA A 217 4.14 3.81 -0.16
CA ALA A 217 3.38 4.89 -0.75
C ALA A 217 3.72 6.22 -0.06
N VAL A 218 3.24 7.33 -0.62
CA VAL A 218 3.37 8.67 -0.05
C VAL A 218 2.00 9.28 0.16
N ALA A 219 1.75 9.75 1.38
CA ALA A 219 0.60 10.60 1.69
C ALA A 219 1.09 12.05 1.73
N LEU A 220 0.29 12.98 1.21
CA LEU A 220 0.61 14.40 1.27
C LEU A 220 -0.62 15.27 1.46
N GLN A 221 -0.40 16.35 2.21
CA GLN A 221 -1.34 17.44 2.42
C GLN A 221 -0.81 18.68 1.71
N SER A 222 -1.73 19.51 1.23
CA SER A 222 -1.42 20.73 0.48
C SER A 222 -1.87 21.96 1.25
N LYS A 223 -1.23 23.10 0.97
CA LYS A 223 -1.67 24.39 1.51
C LYS A 223 -2.94 24.87 0.80
N ASN A 224 -3.02 24.72 -0.52
CA ASN A 224 -4.10 25.28 -1.34
C ASN A 224 -4.37 24.47 -2.64
N GLU A 225 -3.33 23.97 -3.32
CA GLU A 225 -3.43 23.34 -4.64
C GLU A 225 -3.03 21.86 -4.55
N LEU A 226 -3.93 20.99 -4.07
CA LEU A 226 -3.62 19.56 -3.81
C LEU A 226 -3.16 18.82 -5.06
N GLN A 227 -3.89 18.94 -6.17
CA GLN A 227 -3.53 18.26 -7.42
C GLN A 227 -2.12 18.66 -7.89
N LYS A 228 -1.78 19.95 -7.86
CA LYS A 228 -0.47 20.44 -8.29
C LYS A 228 0.66 19.97 -7.37
N ALA A 229 0.40 19.92 -6.05
CA ALA A 229 1.33 19.35 -5.09
C ALA A 229 1.56 17.86 -5.36
N ALA A 230 0.49 17.12 -5.65
CA ALA A 230 0.54 15.70 -5.98
C ALA A 230 1.28 15.44 -7.31
N ASP A 231 1.04 16.25 -8.35
CA ASP A 231 1.73 16.16 -9.64
C ASP A 231 3.25 16.38 -9.49
N HIS A 232 3.65 17.35 -8.66
CA HIS A 232 5.06 17.60 -8.36
C HIS A 232 5.69 16.43 -7.60
N ALA A 233 4.98 15.89 -6.61
CA ALA A 233 5.43 14.74 -5.86
C ALA A 233 5.55 13.48 -6.72
N GLU A 234 4.58 13.20 -7.60
CA GLU A 234 4.64 12.10 -8.57
C GLU A 234 5.90 12.22 -9.45
N ARG A 235 6.20 13.44 -9.95
CA ARG A 235 7.40 13.70 -10.74
C ARG A 235 8.70 13.44 -9.97
N ILE A 236 8.78 13.88 -8.71
CA ILE A 236 9.96 13.65 -7.85
C ILE A 236 10.15 12.15 -7.59
N LEU A 237 9.08 11.44 -7.23
CA LEU A 237 9.15 10.00 -6.95
C LEU A 237 9.59 9.20 -8.16
N ASN A 238 9.11 9.59 -9.35
CA ASN A 238 9.45 8.93 -10.61
C ASN A 238 10.84 9.32 -11.16
N SER A 239 11.54 10.31 -10.59
CA SER A 239 12.86 10.74 -11.11
C SER A 239 13.95 9.68 -10.96
N MET A 240 13.74 8.71 -10.05
CA MET A 240 14.67 7.61 -9.77
C MET A 240 14.26 6.30 -10.44
N ILE A 241 13.09 6.26 -11.10
CA ILE A 241 12.60 5.08 -11.81
C ILE A 241 13.16 5.08 -13.23
N SER A 242 13.67 3.92 -13.67
CA SER A 242 14.16 3.73 -15.04
C SER A 242 13.04 3.93 -16.07
N GLU A 243 13.35 4.54 -17.21
CA GLU A 243 12.40 4.66 -18.33
C GLU A 243 11.94 3.29 -18.89
N GLU A 244 12.71 2.23 -18.65
CA GLU A 244 12.37 0.85 -19.03
C GLU A 244 11.47 0.14 -18.00
N SER A 245 11.08 0.81 -16.91
CA SER A 245 10.18 0.26 -15.90
C SER A 245 8.80 -0.03 -16.49
N THR A 246 8.09 -0.99 -15.91
CA THR A 246 6.65 -1.20 -16.19
C THR A 246 5.76 -0.59 -15.10
N VAL A 247 6.37 -0.11 -14.03
CA VAL A 247 5.71 0.42 -12.83
C VAL A 247 6.20 1.83 -12.53
N TRP A 248 5.28 2.67 -12.05
CA TRP A 248 5.50 4.09 -11.79
C TRP A 248 4.71 4.50 -10.56
N TYR A 249 5.18 5.49 -9.82
CA TYR A 249 4.34 6.15 -8.82
C TYR A 249 3.21 6.91 -9.53
N LYS A 250 1.99 6.72 -9.04
CA LYS A 250 0.76 7.34 -9.55
C LYS A 250 -0.10 7.82 -8.41
N ILE A 251 -0.73 8.97 -8.59
CA ILE A 251 -1.80 9.47 -7.71
C ILE A 251 -2.97 8.47 -7.76
N GLN A 252 -3.52 8.13 -6.59
CA GLN A 252 -4.59 7.14 -6.40
C GLN A 252 -5.95 7.78 -6.11
#